data_AF-A0A1L4CYW2-F1
#
_entry.id   AF-A0A1L4CYW2-F1
#
_cell.length_a   1.000
_cell.length_b   1.000
_cell.length_c   1.000
_cell.angle_alpha   90.00
_cell.angle_beta   90.00
_cell.angle_gamma   90.00
#
_symmetry.space_group_name_H-M   'P 1'
#
loop_
_entity.id
_entity.type
_entity.pdbx_description
1 polymer ?
#
loop_
_entity_poly.entity_id
_entity_poly.type
_entity_poly.pdbx_seq_one_letter_code
_entity_poly.pdbx_strand_id
1 'polypeptide(L)'
;MTQIKKIYNSQFELYLKKHFPEHARRILQARGNANLVRFFYPLLSFLIPVVFFASLALVITFLKATIVSSVENGKLSEVINNTSVQTIVAAICGIGIIFAFMSFIIGLLLGFAKARDLLFQAEQLEAEMRHIWLAENISSNQHESEA
;
A
#
# COMPACT_ATOMS: atom_id res chain seq x y z
N MET A 1 -25.95 19.30 -8.74
CA MET A 1 -26.17 17.85 -9.01
C MET A 1 -25.87 16.99 -7.75
N THR A 2 -26.17 17.49 -6.55
CA THR A 2 -25.37 17.13 -5.35
C THR A 2 -26.18 16.74 -4.11
N GLN A 3 -27.48 17.08 -4.00
CA GLN A 3 -28.30 16.70 -2.85
C GLN A 3 -29.14 15.45 -3.10
N ILE A 4 -29.83 15.35 -4.24
CA ILE A 4 -30.64 14.17 -4.59
C ILE A 4 -29.78 12.89 -4.64
N LYS A 5 -28.57 12.98 -5.21
CA LYS A 5 -27.61 11.86 -5.24
C LYS A 5 -27.15 11.44 -3.83
N LYS A 6 -27.04 12.39 -2.89
CA LYS A 6 -26.71 12.10 -1.48
C LYS A 6 -27.87 11.43 -0.74
N ILE A 7 -29.11 11.91 -0.95
CA ILE A 7 -30.31 11.35 -0.31
C ILE A 7 -30.58 9.93 -0.82
N TYR A 8 -30.45 9.71 -2.14
CA TYR A 8 -30.64 8.40 -2.74
C TYR A 8 -29.59 7.38 -2.28
N ASN A 9 -28.32 7.81 -2.15
CA ASN A 9 -27.28 6.99 -1.55
C ASN A 9 -27.58 6.66 -0.07
N SER A 10 -28.17 7.58 0.69
CA SER A 10 -28.53 7.35 2.09
C SER A 10 -29.61 6.29 2.27
N GLN A 11 -30.65 6.27 1.42
CA GLN A 11 -31.71 5.27 1.49
C GLN A 11 -31.21 3.88 1.08
N PHE A 12 -30.41 3.81 0.01
CA PHE A 12 -29.76 2.57 -0.39
C PHE A 12 -28.78 2.05 0.68
N GLU A 13 -27.97 2.90 1.31
CA GLU A 13 -27.08 2.48 2.39
C GLU A 13 -27.83 1.93 3.61
N LEU A 14 -28.99 2.53 3.96
CA LEU A 14 -29.86 2.02 5.02
C LEU A 14 -30.45 0.66 4.65
N TYR A 15 -30.94 0.50 3.42
CA TYR A 15 -31.43 -0.77 2.90
C TYR A 15 -30.34 -1.85 2.91
N LEU A 16 -29.15 -1.53 2.40
CA LEU A 16 -28.00 -2.43 2.34
C LEU A 16 -27.59 -2.92 3.74
N LYS A 17 -27.56 -2.03 4.74
CA LYS A 17 -27.25 -2.41 6.13
C LYS A 17 -28.32 -3.28 6.77
N LYS A 18 -29.60 -3.09 6.38
CA LYS A 18 -30.73 -3.80 6.95
C LYS A 18 -30.95 -5.19 6.33
N HIS A 19 -30.83 -5.30 5.01
CA HIS A 19 -31.11 -6.54 4.27
C HIS A 19 -29.84 -7.35 3.95
N PHE A 20 -28.68 -6.69 3.82
CA PHE A 20 -27.42 -7.33 3.44
C PHE A 20 -26.22 -6.84 4.29
N PRO A 21 -26.27 -7.00 5.63
CA PRO A 21 -25.27 -6.44 6.55
C PRO A 21 -23.84 -6.95 6.27
N GLU A 22 -23.69 -8.21 5.86
CA GLU A 22 -22.40 -8.80 5.49
C GLU A 22 -21.81 -8.16 4.21
N HIS A 23 -22.65 -7.87 3.20
CA HIS A 23 -22.20 -7.19 1.99
C HIS A 23 -21.85 -5.72 2.27
N ALA A 24 -22.63 -5.05 3.11
CA ALA A 24 -22.31 -3.69 3.57
C ALA A 24 -20.95 -3.63 4.28
N ARG A 25 -20.67 -4.60 5.16
CA ARG A 25 -19.38 -4.72 5.85
C ARG A 25 -18.24 -4.96 4.87
N ARG A 26 -18.41 -5.87 3.90
CA ARG A 26 -17.38 -6.17 2.88
C ARG A 26 -17.06 -4.97 2.00
N ILE A 27 -18.06 -4.21 1.55
CA ILE A 27 -17.85 -2.98 0.75
C ILE A 27 -17.05 -1.95 1.54
N LEU A 28 -17.41 -1.75 2.82
CA LEU A 28 -16.75 -0.77 3.68
C LEU A 28 -15.30 -1.19 4.00
N GLN A 29 -15.07 -2.48 4.28
CA GLN A 29 -13.73 -3.04 4.45
C GLN A 29 -12.89 -2.95 3.19
N ALA A 30 -13.45 -3.26 2.01
CA ALA A 30 -12.72 -3.16 0.74
C ALA A 30 -12.27 -1.73 0.44
N ARG A 31 -13.12 -0.73 0.70
CA ARG A 31 -12.76 0.70 0.58
C ARG A 31 -11.69 1.12 1.58
N GLY A 32 -11.81 0.69 2.84
CA GLY A 32 -10.80 0.96 3.88
C GLY A 32 -9.45 0.33 3.53
N ASN A 33 -9.47 -0.94 3.12
CA ASN A 33 -8.27 -1.68 2.72
C ASN A 33 -7.65 -1.10 1.45
N ALA A 34 -8.42 -0.62 0.48
CA ALA A 34 -7.89 0.03 -0.71
C ALA A 34 -7.05 1.27 -0.37
N ASN A 35 -7.51 2.09 0.58
CA ASN A 35 -6.73 3.24 1.06
C ASN A 35 -5.48 2.80 1.82
N LEU A 36 -5.58 1.77 2.66
CA LEU A 36 -4.45 1.24 3.41
C LEU A 36 -3.37 0.71 2.46
N VAL A 37 -3.75 -0.10 1.47
CA VAL A 37 -2.83 -0.68 0.47
C VAL A 37 -2.11 0.41 -0.33
N ARG A 38 -2.80 1.50 -0.70
CA ARG A 38 -2.16 2.64 -1.41
C ARG A 38 -1.02 3.27 -0.63
N PHE A 39 -1.11 3.29 0.70
CA PHE A 39 -0.09 3.90 1.55
C PHE A 39 0.98 2.89 1.98
N PHE A 40 0.56 1.67 2.33
CA PHE A 40 1.43 0.68 2.95
C PHE A 40 2.38 0.03 1.95
N TYR A 41 1.96 -0.21 0.71
CA TYR A 41 2.82 -0.81 -0.31
C TYR A 41 4.04 0.07 -0.65
N PRO A 42 3.88 1.36 -0.99
CA PRO A 42 5.02 2.24 -1.23
C PRO A 42 5.93 2.35 -0.02
N LEU A 43 5.35 2.49 1.18
CA LEU A 43 6.09 2.65 2.41
C LEU A 43 6.94 1.41 2.72
N LEU A 44 6.34 0.22 2.63
CA LEU A 44 7.04 -1.04 2.91
C LEU A 44 8.13 -1.31 1.86
N SER A 45 7.82 -1.11 0.58
CA SER A 45 8.79 -1.28 -0.50
C SER A 45 9.95 -0.29 -0.40
N PHE A 46 9.74 0.92 0.11
CA PHE A 46 10.82 1.87 0.39
C PHE A 46 11.65 1.48 1.63
N LEU A 47 10.99 1.02 2.69
CA LEU A 47 11.64 0.72 3.96
C LEU A 47 12.56 -0.50 3.88
N ILE A 48 12.20 -1.52 3.11
CA ILE A 48 12.99 -2.76 2.99
C ILE A 48 14.44 -2.48 2.54
N PRO A 49 14.70 -1.81 1.40
CA PRO A 49 16.05 -1.45 0.99
C PRO A 49 16.74 -0.55 2.02
N VAL A 50 16.05 0.47 2.55
CA VAL A 50 16.65 1.40 3.53
C VAL A 50 17.18 0.65 4.74
N VAL A 51 16.39 -0.23 5.33
CA VAL A 51 16.79 -1.03 6.50
C VAL A 51 17.92 -1.98 6.14
N PHE A 52 17.86 -2.65 4.99
CA PHE A 52 18.91 -3.56 4.54
C PHE A 52 20.26 -2.86 4.39
N PHE A 53 20.32 -1.78 3.61
CA PHE A 53 21.56 -1.04 3.36
C PHE A 53 22.06 -0.30 4.61
N ALA A 54 21.17 0.23 5.45
CA ALA A 54 21.55 0.83 6.73
C ALA A 54 22.14 -0.22 7.69
N SER A 55 21.55 -1.41 7.78
CA SER A 55 22.08 -2.50 8.61
C SER A 55 23.46 -2.95 8.14
N LEU A 56 23.66 -3.07 6.82
CA LEU A 56 24.95 -3.42 6.23
C LEU A 56 26.01 -2.34 6.52
N ALA A 57 25.67 -1.07 6.32
CA ALA A 57 26.54 0.06 6.63
C ALA A 57 26.93 0.09 8.12
N LEU A 58 25.97 -0.20 9.01
CA LEU A 58 26.19 -0.24 10.45
C LEU A 58 27.16 -1.37 10.83
N VAL A 59 26.98 -2.56 10.28
CA VAL A 59 27.89 -3.70 10.51
C VAL A 59 29.33 -3.37 10.07
N ILE A 60 29.50 -2.78 8.88
CA ILE A 60 30.82 -2.37 8.38
C ILE A 60 31.45 -1.30 9.27
N THR A 61 30.64 -0.33 9.72
CA THR A 61 31.11 0.74 10.60
C THR A 61 31.54 0.20 11.96
N PHE A 62 30.81 -0.78 12.52
CA PHE A 62 31.13 -1.39 13.80
C PHE A 62 32.40 -2.25 13.73
N LEU A 63 32.58 -2.98 12.63
CA LEU A 63 33.76 -3.83 12.39
C LEU A 63 34.95 -3.07 11.80
N LYS A 64 34.82 -1.76 11.57
CA LYS A 64 35.84 -0.93 10.92
C LYS A 64 37.23 -1.11 11.52
N ALA A 65 37.36 -1.05 12.85
CA ALA A 65 38.64 -1.16 13.53
C ALA A 65 39.29 -2.55 13.30
N THR A 66 38.49 -3.61 13.40
CA THR A 66 38.94 -4.98 13.14
C THR A 66 39.37 -5.15 11.69
N ILE A 67 38.59 -4.62 10.73
CA ILE A 67 38.90 -4.66 9.30
C ILE A 67 40.25 -3.99 9.03
N VAL A 68 40.45 -2.76 9.51
CA VAL A 68 41.72 -2.03 9.29
C VAL A 68 42.89 -2.77 9.93
N SER A 69 42.77 -3.22 11.20
CA SER A 69 43.84 -3.92 11.90
C SER A 69 44.23 -5.26 11.27
N SER A 70 43.26 -5.97 10.65
CA SER A 70 43.51 -7.25 9.98
C SER A 70 44.33 -7.11 8.69
N VAL A 71 44.38 -5.92 8.12
CA VAL A 71 45.00 -5.66 6.81
C VAL A 71 46.25 -4.77 6.93
N GLU A 72 46.48 -4.16 8.09
CA GLU A 72 47.50 -3.13 8.35
C GLU A 72 48.92 -3.49 7.89
N ASN A 73 49.31 -4.77 7.94
CA ASN A 73 50.64 -5.26 7.51
C ASN A 73 50.64 -6.02 6.16
N GLY A 74 49.53 -6.03 5.43
CA GLY A 74 49.39 -6.75 4.16
C GLY A 74 49.43 -5.82 2.94
N LYS A 75 49.59 -6.39 1.74
CA LYS A 75 49.54 -5.65 0.45
C LYS A 75 48.23 -4.89 0.21
N LEU A 76 47.19 -5.20 0.97
CA LEU A 76 45.87 -4.58 0.89
C LEU A 76 45.72 -3.36 1.82
N SER A 77 46.72 -3.03 2.65
CA SER A 77 46.66 -1.90 3.61
C SER A 77 46.58 -0.54 2.91
N GLU A 78 47.17 -0.40 1.72
CA GLU A 78 47.05 0.79 0.88
C GLU A 78 45.62 1.01 0.38
N VAL A 79 44.88 -0.08 0.14
CA VAL A 79 43.51 -0.05 -0.39
C VAL A 79 42.48 0.03 0.73
N ILE A 80 42.69 -0.69 1.83
CA ILE A 80 41.77 -0.78 2.98
C ILE A 80 42.35 0.06 4.12
N ASN A 81 41.97 1.33 4.14
CA ASN A 81 42.33 2.30 5.16
C ASN A 81 41.06 2.97 5.73
N ASN A 82 41.23 3.80 6.76
CA ASN A 82 40.10 4.47 7.42
C ASN A 82 39.20 5.25 6.46
N THR A 83 39.81 5.90 5.45
CA THR A 83 39.12 6.73 4.47
C THR A 83 38.37 5.87 3.45
N SER A 84 38.97 4.78 2.96
CA SER A 84 38.33 3.90 1.99
C SER A 84 37.13 3.16 2.57
N VAL A 85 37.19 2.75 3.85
CA VAL A 85 36.02 2.17 4.55
C VAL A 85 34.88 3.19 4.65
N GLN A 86 35.17 4.45 4.95
CA GLN A 86 34.15 5.51 4.96
C GLN A 86 33.53 5.73 3.58
N THR A 87 34.36 5.76 2.53
CA THR A 87 33.88 5.87 1.14
C THR A 87 33.00 4.69 0.74
N ILE A 88 33.36 3.46 1.14
CA ILE A 88 32.57 2.26 0.89
C ILE A 88 31.21 2.35 1.60
N VAL A 89 31.19 2.75 2.87
CA VAL A 89 29.94 2.95 3.62
C VAL A 89 29.06 4.01 2.94
N ALA A 90 29.64 5.14 2.53
CA ALA A 90 28.91 6.18 1.80
C ALA A 90 28.34 5.67 0.46
N ALA A 91 29.11 4.87 -0.28
CA ALA A 91 28.66 4.25 -1.52
C ALA A 91 27.50 3.27 -1.29
N ILE A 92 27.58 2.44 -0.25
CA ILE A 92 26.51 1.51 0.16
C ILE A 92 25.22 2.27 0.48
N CYS A 93 25.31 3.36 1.25
CA CYS A 93 24.16 4.21 1.55
C CYS A 93 23.59 4.87 0.28
N GLY A 94 24.45 5.37 -0.60
CA GLY A 94 24.03 6.00 -1.86
C GLY A 94 23.29 5.03 -2.78
N ILE A 95 23.84 3.83 -2.99
CA ILE A 95 23.19 2.76 -3.74
C ILE A 95 21.87 2.37 -3.07
N GLY A 96 21.86 2.26 -1.74
CA GLY A 96 20.65 1.93 -0.98
C GLY A 96 19.51 2.93 -1.17
N ILE A 97 19.82 4.23 -1.23
CA ILE A 97 18.83 5.27 -1.51
C ILE A 97 18.27 5.12 -2.93
N ILE A 98 19.12 4.88 -3.94
CA ILE A 98 18.68 4.68 -5.33
C ILE A 98 17.72 3.48 -5.41
N PHE A 99 18.10 2.35 -4.81
CA PHE A 99 17.25 1.16 -4.76
C PHE A 99 15.95 1.43 -3.99
N ALA A 100 15.99 2.16 -2.88
CA ALA A 100 14.80 2.53 -2.12
C ALA A 100 13.82 3.35 -2.96
N PHE A 101 14.30 4.32 -3.75
CA PHE A 101 13.45 5.09 -4.66
C PHE A 101 12.85 4.22 -5.78
N MET A 102 13.63 3.33 -6.37
CA MET A 102 13.13 2.39 -7.39
C MET A 102 12.05 1.47 -6.80
N SER A 103 12.29 0.92 -5.61
CA SER A 103 11.32 0.09 -4.91
C SER A 103 10.08 0.87 -4.47
N PHE A 104 10.20 2.15 -4.12
CA PHE A 104 9.07 3.03 -3.83
C PHE A 104 8.16 3.21 -5.06
N ILE A 105 8.74 3.44 -6.24
CA ILE A 105 7.97 3.56 -7.50
C ILE A 105 7.22 2.25 -7.79
N ILE A 106 7.89 1.11 -7.64
CA ILE A 106 7.25 -0.21 -7.82
C ILE A 106 6.12 -0.40 -6.79
N GLY A 107 6.36 -0.04 -5.52
CA GLY A 107 5.36 -0.09 -4.45
C GLY A 107 4.16 0.81 -4.73
N LEU A 108 4.35 1.99 -5.32
CA LEU A 108 3.26 2.85 -5.80
C LEU A 108 2.42 2.15 -6.87
N LEU A 109 3.06 1.63 -7.92
CA LEU A 109 2.36 0.95 -9.00
C LEU A 109 1.54 -0.25 -8.49
N LEU A 110 2.15 -1.09 -7.66
CA LEU A 110 1.48 -2.24 -7.05
C LEU A 110 0.35 -1.81 -6.09
N GLY A 111 0.59 -0.79 -5.26
CA GLY A 111 -0.40 -0.25 -4.33
C GLY A 111 -1.62 0.31 -5.04
N PHE A 112 -1.42 1.09 -6.11
CA PHE A 112 -2.52 1.60 -6.93
C PHE A 112 -3.25 0.49 -7.69
N ALA A 113 -2.52 -0.46 -8.29
CA ALA A 113 -3.13 -1.59 -8.99
C ALA A 113 -4.01 -2.43 -8.04
N LYS A 114 -3.50 -2.76 -6.85
CA LYS A 114 -4.25 -3.57 -5.89
C LYS A 114 -5.42 -2.82 -5.27
N ALA A 115 -5.27 -1.52 -4.99
CA ALA A 115 -6.37 -0.72 -4.52
C ALA A 115 -7.48 -0.55 -5.57
N ARG A 116 -7.13 -0.46 -6.85
CA ARG A 116 -8.10 -0.45 -7.95
C ARG A 116 -8.89 -1.76 -8.01
N ASP A 117 -8.22 -2.90 -7.89
CA ASP A 117 -8.86 -4.22 -7.84
C ASP A 117 -9.85 -4.33 -6.68
N LEU A 118 -9.44 -3.92 -5.46
CA LEU A 118 -10.33 -3.92 -4.28
C LEU A 118 -11.54 -3.00 -4.44
N LEU A 119 -11.35 -1.82 -5.04
CA LEU A 119 -12.45 -0.89 -5.30
C LEU A 119 -13.40 -1.44 -6.36
N PHE A 120 -12.87 -2.05 -7.42
CA PHE A 120 -13.68 -2.62 -8.48
C PHE A 120 -14.56 -3.77 -7.96
N GLN A 121 -14.02 -4.65 -7.12
CA GLN A 121 -14.80 -5.71 -6.47
C GLN A 121 -15.90 -5.13 -5.56
N ALA A 122 -15.60 -4.06 -4.84
CA ALA A 122 -16.59 -3.37 -4.01
C ALA A 122 -17.70 -2.71 -4.86
N GLU A 123 -17.33 -2.11 -5.99
CA GLU A 123 -18.28 -1.48 -6.93
C GLU A 123 -19.17 -2.52 -7.62
N GLN A 124 -18.63 -3.67 -8.02
CA GLN A 124 -19.42 -4.77 -8.58
C GLN A 124 -20.46 -5.28 -7.59
N LEU A 125 -20.04 -5.53 -6.34
CA LEU A 125 -20.94 -5.98 -5.28
C LEU A 125 -22.00 -4.91 -4.97
N GLU A 126 -21.63 -3.63 -4.96
CA GLU A 126 -22.58 -2.55 -4.77
C GLU A 126 -23.59 -2.46 -5.91
N ALA A 127 -23.15 -2.61 -7.17
CA ALA A 127 -24.02 -2.57 -8.34
C ALA A 127 -25.06 -3.70 -8.31
N GLU A 128 -24.66 -4.93 -7.97
CA GLU A 128 -25.56 -6.06 -7.83
C GLU A 128 -26.66 -5.79 -6.79
N MET A 129 -26.29 -5.30 -5.60
CA MET A 129 -27.24 -4.97 -4.54
C MET A 129 -28.15 -3.80 -4.92
N ARG A 130 -27.65 -2.81 -5.69
CA ARG A 130 -28.47 -1.71 -6.22
C ARG A 130 -29.52 -2.22 -7.21
N HIS A 131 -29.18 -3.18 -8.07
CA HIS A 131 -30.15 -3.76 -9.01
C HIS A 131 -31.28 -4.49 -8.28
N ILE A 132 -30.97 -5.26 -7.23
CA ILE A 132 -31.97 -5.95 -6.40
C ILE A 132 -32.90 -4.93 -5.74
N TRP A 133 -32.32 -3.90 -5.10
CA TRP A 133 -33.11 -2.85 -4.44
C TRP A 133 -34.01 -2.07 -5.40
N LEU A 134 -33.50 -1.74 -6.60
CA LEU A 134 -34.30 -1.09 -7.64
C LEU A 134 -35.46 -1.98 -8.11
N ALA A 135 -35.22 -3.27 -8.32
CA ALA A 135 -36.25 -4.21 -8.73
C ALA A 135 -37.36 -4.34 -7.67
N GLU A 136 -36.99 -4.42 -6.37
CA GLU A 136 -37.95 -4.47 -5.27
C GLU A 136 -38.77 -3.17 -5.13
N ASN A 137 -38.15 -2.00 -5.31
CA ASN A 137 -38.87 -0.73 -5.26
C ASN A 137 -39.83 -0.56 -6.45
N ILE A 138 -39.46 -1.04 -7.65
CA ILE A 138 -40.31 -0.98 -8.83
C ILE A 138 -41.53 -1.90 -8.66
N SER A 139 -41.33 -3.14 -8.17
CA SER A 139 -42.45 -4.07 -7.93
C SER A 139 -43.39 -3.58 -6.83
N SER A 140 -42.86 -2.97 -5.77
CA SER A 140 -43.66 -2.39 -4.68
C SER A 140 -44.54 -1.23 -5.17
N ASN A 141 -43.99 -0.34 -5.98
CA ASN A 141 -44.75 0.79 -6.55
C ASN A 141 -45.81 0.35 -7.58
N GLN A 142 -45.62 -0.79 -8.27
CA GLN A 142 -46.64 -1.33 -9.18
C GLN A 142 -47.83 -1.92 -8.41
N HIS A 143 -47.59 -2.62 -7.30
CA HIS A 143 -48.68 -3.15 -6.47
C HIS A 143 -49.49 -2.06 -5.74
N GLU A 144 -48.89 -0.94 -5.36
CA GLU A 144 -49.63 0.21 -4.81
C GLU A 144 -50.46 0.97 -5.87
N SER A 145 -50.15 0.81 -7.16
CA SER A 145 -50.92 1.43 -8.25
C SER A 145 -52.13 0.59 -8.69
N GLU A 146 -52.21 -0.67 -8.28
CA GLU A 146 -53.29 -1.62 -8.61
C GLU A 146 -54.29 -1.83 -7.46
N ALA A 147 -54.00 -1.29 -6.27
CA ALA A 147 -54.86 -1.31 -5.08
C ALA A 147 -55.64 0.01 -4.93
#